data_AF-A0A7Z9L7M0-F1
#
_entry.id   AF-A0A7Z9L7M0-F1
#
_cell.length_a   1.000
_cell.length_b   1.000
_cell.length_c   1.000
_cell.angle_alpha   90.00
_cell.angle_beta   90.00
_cell.angle_gamma   90.00
#
_symmetry.space_group_name_H-M   'P 1'
#
loop_
_entity.id
_entity.type
_entity.pdbx_description
1 polymer ?
#
loop_
_entity_poly.entity_id
_entity_poly.type
_entity_poly.pdbx_seq_one_letter_code
_entity_poly.pdbx_strand_id
1 'polypeptide(L)'
;MGKKRQGRRSSGGRSRSSGGDGKSRRRRRSGDGSGRRGGDGHQDAGDIKNAPVKPGFGLLELHPNGYGFLRSPGNNYPRERSDPFVPGTMIEKYELREGLMIRGTVQHARKQQGPRLREIVDVDGLVPEEYAQVSRFEDLTAINPKEWLPLETGP
;
A
#
# COMPACT_ATOMS: atom_id res chain seq x y z
N MET A 1 -42.09 -28.54 52.67
CA MET A 1 -41.45 -27.66 53.67
C MET A 1 -40.86 -26.47 52.92
N GLY A 2 -41.45 -25.27 52.87
CA GLY A 2 -41.73 -24.30 53.95
C GLY A 2 -40.42 -23.62 54.37
N LYS A 3 -40.13 -22.31 54.25
CA LYS A 3 -40.87 -21.01 54.35
C LYS A 3 -40.01 -19.97 53.56
N LYS A 4 -40.44 -19.03 52.70
CA LYS A 4 -41.34 -17.86 52.78
C LYS A 4 -41.06 -16.85 53.92
N ARG A 5 -40.60 -15.63 53.56
CA ARG A 5 -41.21 -14.28 53.81
C ARG A 5 -40.17 -13.15 54.00
N GLN A 6 -40.17 -12.14 53.12
CA GLN A 6 -40.81 -10.78 53.20
C GLN A 6 -40.03 -9.77 54.05
N GLY A 7 -39.50 -8.69 53.47
CA GLY A 7 -40.13 -7.34 53.44
C GLY A 7 -39.22 -6.36 54.21
N ARG A 8 -39.16 -5.03 54.07
CA ARG A 8 -39.95 -3.97 53.44
C ARG A 8 -39.05 -2.70 53.34
N ARG A 9 -39.33 -1.86 52.32
CA ARG A 9 -39.38 -0.37 52.26
C ARG A 9 -38.76 0.47 53.40
N SER A 10 -38.04 1.56 53.07
CA SER A 10 -38.56 2.95 53.13
C SER A 10 -37.47 4.05 53.23
N SER A 11 -37.67 5.12 52.46
CA SER A 11 -37.50 6.56 52.76
C SER A 11 -36.22 7.14 53.41
N GLY A 12 -35.57 8.04 52.66
CA GLY A 12 -35.48 9.47 53.02
C GLY A 12 -34.25 9.95 53.81
N GLY A 13 -33.63 11.04 53.33
CA GLY A 13 -33.02 12.05 54.22
C GLY A 13 -31.61 12.59 53.90
N ARG A 14 -31.57 13.73 53.17
CA ARG A 14 -30.82 14.99 53.43
C ARG A 14 -29.34 15.00 53.87
N SER A 15 -28.50 15.72 53.11
CA SER A 15 -27.62 16.86 53.51
C SER A 15 -26.73 17.22 52.29
N ARG A 16 -26.69 18.45 51.73
CA ARG A 16 -26.21 19.78 52.17
C ARG A 16 -24.71 19.87 52.52
N SER A 17 -23.92 20.37 51.56
CA SER A 17 -22.68 21.15 51.73
C SER A 17 -22.34 21.76 50.34
N SER A 18 -22.52 23.07 50.10
CA SER A 18 -21.53 24.17 50.27
C SER A 18 -20.28 23.96 49.41
N GLY A 19 -19.82 24.81 48.48
CA GLY A 19 -20.13 26.20 48.08
C GLY A 19 -18.91 26.75 47.31
N GLY A 20 -19.13 27.66 46.34
CA GLY A 20 -18.13 28.57 45.71
C GLY A 20 -17.22 27.94 44.63
N ASP A 21 -16.79 28.59 43.55
CA ASP A 21 -16.89 29.94 43.00
C ASP A 21 -16.38 29.86 41.53
N GLY A 22 -16.92 30.65 40.61
CA GLY A 22 -16.48 30.59 39.21
C GLY A 22 -16.99 31.71 38.31
N LYS A 23 -16.73 32.96 38.70
CA LYS A 23 -17.04 34.14 37.88
C LYS A 23 -16.14 34.21 36.65
N SER A 24 -16.81 34.28 35.51
CA SER A 24 -16.31 34.68 34.20
C SER A 24 -15.65 36.06 34.21
N ARG A 25 -14.46 36.17 33.62
CA ARG A 25 -13.95 37.42 33.04
C ARG A 25 -13.18 37.15 31.74
N ARG A 26 -13.84 37.46 30.63
CA ARG A 26 -13.20 37.72 29.34
C ARG A 26 -12.38 39.02 29.45
N ARG A 27 -11.10 38.98 29.08
CA ARG A 27 -10.41 40.10 28.42
C ARG A 27 -9.46 39.55 27.37
N ARG A 28 -9.58 40.11 26.17
CA ARG A 28 -8.74 39.90 24.99
C ARG A 28 -7.47 40.77 25.11
N ARG A 29 -6.32 40.25 24.64
CA ARG A 29 -5.57 40.76 23.45
C ARG A 29 -4.03 40.79 23.64
N SER A 30 -3.38 40.10 22.70
CA SER A 30 -2.04 40.31 22.10
C SER A 30 -0.76 39.82 22.79
N GLY A 31 0.08 39.17 21.98
CA GLY A 31 1.40 38.60 22.27
C GLY A 31 1.47 37.19 21.67
N ASP A 32 1.57 37.05 20.34
CA ASP A 32 2.85 36.84 19.65
C ASP A 32 3.67 35.69 20.27
N GLY A 33 3.80 34.60 19.52
CA GLY A 33 4.40 33.35 19.99
C GLY A 33 4.06 32.19 19.06
N SER A 34 4.37 32.38 17.78
CA SER A 34 4.39 31.30 16.80
C SER A 34 5.43 30.26 17.22
N GLY A 35 4.94 29.11 17.70
CA GLY A 35 5.78 28.00 18.17
C GLY A 35 5.24 26.66 17.69
N ARG A 36 5.05 26.53 16.37
CA ARG A 36 4.87 25.23 15.72
C ARG A 36 6.15 24.41 15.94
N ARG A 37 6.10 23.41 16.81
CA ARG A 37 6.94 22.20 16.68
C ARG A 37 6.02 21.14 16.08
N GLY A 38 5.89 20.95 14.76
CA GLY A 38 6.98 20.91 13.77
C GLY A 38 7.89 19.76 14.20
N GLY A 39 7.63 18.49 13.87
CA GLY A 39 7.36 18.01 12.53
C GLY A 39 8.66 17.67 11.79
N ASP A 40 9.72 17.27 12.49
CA ASP A 40 11.04 16.98 11.88
C ASP A 40 11.34 15.49 11.90
N GLY A 41 10.73 14.79 10.96
CA GLY A 41 11.10 13.44 10.51
C GLY A 41 11.13 13.36 8.98
N HIS A 42 11.43 14.49 8.31
CA HIS A 42 11.47 14.60 6.85
C HIS A 42 12.90 14.79 6.34
N GLN A 43 13.81 13.92 6.79
CA GLN A 43 15.15 13.79 6.23
C GLN A 43 15.26 12.44 5.51
N ASP A 44 14.69 12.31 4.29
CA ASP A 44 15.13 11.24 3.36
C ASP A 44 14.67 11.43 1.90
N ALA A 45 14.22 12.62 1.49
CA ALA A 45 13.85 12.84 0.07
C ALA A 45 15.09 13.02 -0.84
N GLY A 46 16.23 13.45 -0.27
CA GLY A 46 17.46 13.72 -1.00
C GLY A 46 18.25 12.46 -1.39
N ASP A 47 18.34 11.48 -0.49
CA ASP A 47 19.21 10.31 -0.66
C ASP A 47 18.61 9.21 -1.55
N ILE A 48 17.32 9.31 -1.91
CA ILE A 48 16.66 8.34 -2.78
C ILE A 48 17.11 8.51 -4.24
N LYS A 49 17.45 9.72 -4.67
CA LYS A 49 17.77 10.01 -6.09
C LYS A 49 19.12 9.44 -6.53
N ASN A 50 20.09 9.31 -5.62
CA ASN A 50 21.48 8.97 -5.93
C ASN A 50 21.91 7.55 -5.52
N ALA A 51 20.98 6.72 -5.04
CA ALA A 51 21.32 5.34 -4.70
C ALA A 51 21.65 4.52 -5.95
N PRO A 52 22.56 3.53 -5.85
CA PRO A 52 22.88 2.65 -6.97
C PRO A 52 21.65 1.85 -7.40
N VAL A 53 21.32 1.94 -8.68
CA VAL A 53 20.26 1.16 -9.33
C VAL A 53 20.86 0.01 -10.13
N LYS A 54 20.13 -1.09 -10.23
CA LYS A 54 20.45 -2.25 -11.08
C LYS A 54 19.27 -2.57 -11.98
N PRO A 55 19.48 -3.19 -13.15
CA PRO A 55 18.37 -3.76 -13.90
C PRO A 55 17.69 -4.86 -13.07
N GLY A 56 16.37 -4.89 -13.10
CA GLY A 56 15.54 -5.92 -12.48
C GLY A 56 14.47 -6.42 -13.44
N PHE A 57 14.05 -7.66 -13.21
CA PHE A 57 13.08 -8.38 -14.04
C PHE A 57 12.26 -9.33 -13.17
N GLY A 58 10.96 -9.40 -13.41
CA GLY A 58 10.11 -10.38 -12.76
C GLY A 58 8.63 -10.20 -13.07
N LEU A 59 7.84 -11.18 -12.62
CA LEU A 59 6.40 -11.23 -12.75
C LEU A 59 5.75 -10.38 -11.65
N LEU A 60 4.87 -9.45 -12.02
CA LEU A 60 4.15 -8.62 -11.07
C LEU A 60 3.07 -9.42 -10.34
N GLU A 61 3.23 -9.52 -9.02
CA GLU A 61 2.18 -9.98 -8.12
C GLU A 61 1.62 -8.77 -7.35
N LEU A 62 0.29 -8.63 -7.34
CA LEU A 62 -0.38 -7.53 -6.65
C LEU A 62 -0.79 -7.94 -5.23
N HIS A 63 -0.56 -7.04 -4.27
CA HIS A 63 -1.07 -7.14 -2.92
C HIS A 63 -2.45 -6.45 -2.84
N PRO A 64 -3.40 -6.97 -2.03
CA PRO A 64 -4.72 -6.34 -1.82
C PRO A 64 -4.71 -4.87 -1.34
N ASN A 65 -3.54 -4.34 -0.96
CA ASN A 65 -3.38 -2.97 -0.47
C ASN A 65 -2.90 -2.01 -1.60
N GLY A 66 -2.89 -2.47 -2.85
CA GLY A 66 -2.58 -1.64 -4.03
C GLY A 66 -1.10 -1.51 -4.38
N TYR A 67 -0.20 -2.20 -3.69
CA TYR A 67 1.22 -2.32 -4.07
C TYR A 67 1.53 -3.71 -4.59
N GLY A 68 2.71 -3.95 -5.16
CA GLY A 68 3.09 -5.26 -5.69
C GLY A 68 4.53 -5.66 -5.43
N PHE A 69 4.88 -6.86 -5.88
CA PHE A 69 6.25 -7.37 -5.89
C PHE A 69 6.56 -8.04 -7.23
N LEU A 70 7.81 -7.93 -7.67
CA LEU A 70 8.29 -8.67 -8.84
C LEU A 70 8.84 -10.04 -8.41
N ARG A 71 8.13 -11.10 -8.74
CA ARG A 71 8.54 -12.50 -8.51
C ARG A 71 9.55 -12.93 -9.58
N SER A 72 10.63 -13.58 -9.16
CA SER A 72 11.63 -14.04 -10.12
C SER A 72 11.16 -15.30 -10.86
N PRO A 73 11.34 -15.40 -12.18
CA PRO A 73 11.17 -16.68 -12.89
C PRO A 73 12.27 -17.69 -12.53
N GLY A 74 13.45 -17.23 -12.11
CA GLY A 74 14.61 -18.09 -11.84
C GLY A 74 14.46 -18.98 -10.60
N ASN A 75 13.53 -18.66 -9.70
CA ASN A 75 13.24 -19.45 -8.49
C ASN A 75 11.83 -20.06 -8.51
N ASN A 76 11.12 -20.05 -9.65
CA ASN A 76 9.72 -20.48 -9.80
C ASN A 76 8.68 -19.65 -9.03
N TYR A 77 8.90 -18.34 -8.91
CA TYR A 77 7.93 -17.39 -8.35
C TYR A 77 7.52 -17.51 -6.86
N PRO A 78 8.23 -18.22 -5.96
CA PRO A 78 7.93 -18.12 -4.53
C PRO A 78 8.20 -16.72 -4.01
N ARG A 79 7.55 -16.37 -2.89
CA ARG A 79 7.79 -15.07 -2.25
C ARG A 79 9.17 -15.03 -1.61
N GLU A 80 9.97 -14.02 -1.95
CA GLU A 80 11.26 -13.79 -1.33
C GLU A 80 11.44 -12.36 -0.83
N ARG A 81 12.37 -12.16 0.11
CA ARG A 81 12.78 -10.83 0.57
C ARG A 81 13.60 -10.07 -0.47
N SER A 82 14.15 -10.79 -1.44
CA SER A 82 14.88 -10.29 -2.61
C SER A 82 13.97 -9.65 -3.66
N ASP A 83 12.65 -9.88 -3.58
CA ASP A 83 11.71 -9.43 -4.60
C ASP A 83 11.56 -7.90 -4.58
N PRO A 84 11.76 -7.22 -5.72
CA PRO A 84 11.57 -5.78 -5.81
C PRO A 84 10.13 -5.37 -5.46
N PHE A 85 9.99 -4.44 -4.53
CA PHE A 85 8.73 -3.78 -4.22
C PHE A 85 8.33 -2.83 -5.35
N VAL A 86 7.09 -2.95 -5.81
CA VAL A 86 6.48 -2.10 -6.84
C VAL A 86 5.51 -1.11 -6.17
N PRO A 87 5.79 0.21 -6.23
CA PRO A 87 4.90 1.21 -5.66
C PRO A 87 3.53 1.23 -6.33
N GLY A 88 2.47 1.37 -5.53
CA GLY A 88 1.10 1.49 -6.04
C GLY A 88 0.90 2.65 -7.03
N THR A 89 1.63 3.76 -6.84
CA THR A 89 1.60 4.89 -7.78
C THR A 89 2.07 4.52 -9.19
N MET A 90 2.97 3.54 -9.35
CA MET A 90 3.35 3.04 -10.68
C MET A 90 2.30 2.09 -11.25
N ILE A 91 1.73 1.23 -10.41
CA ILE A 91 0.65 0.32 -10.79
C ILE A 91 -0.56 1.10 -11.30
N GLU A 92 -0.97 2.14 -10.58
CA GLU A 92 -2.06 3.03 -10.97
C GLU A 92 -1.72 3.84 -12.23
N LYS A 93 -0.52 4.43 -12.31
CA LYS A 93 -0.12 5.27 -13.45
C LYS A 93 -0.13 4.53 -14.79
N TYR A 94 0.37 3.29 -14.81
CA TYR A 94 0.51 2.49 -16.02
C TYR A 94 -0.58 1.41 -16.15
N GLU A 95 -1.62 1.47 -15.31
CA GLU A 95 -2.72 0.51 -15.25
C GLU A 95 -2.25 -0.97 -15.25
N LEU A 96 -1.19 -1.24 -14.48
CA LEU A 96 -0.56 -2.55 -14.43
C LEU A 96 -1.51 -3.58 -13.81
N ARG A 97 -1.57 -4.75 -14.44
CA ARG A 97 -2.36 -5.90 -14.02
C ARG A 97 -1.46 -6.94 -13.37
N GLU A 98 -2.05 -7.84 -12.61
CA GLU A 98 -1.32 -8.98 -12.06
C GLU A 98 -0.89 -9.94 -13.18
N GLY A 99 0.29 -10.55 -13.04
CA GLY A 99 0.82 -11.52 -14.00
C GLY A 99 1.62 -10.92 -15.16
N LEU A 100 1.85 -9.61 -15.18
CA LEU A 100 2.70 -8.97 -16.18
C LEU A 100 4.18 -9.20 -15.91
N MET A 101 4.96 -9.42 -16.95
CA MET A 101 6.41 -9.46 -16.86
C MET A 101 6.99 -8.05 -17.00
N ILE A 102 7.66 -7.57 -15.96
CA ILE A 102 8.17 -6.19 -15.91
C ILE A 102 9.69 -6.18 -15.93
N ARG A 103 10.29 -5.35 -16.80
CA ARG A 103 11.70 -4.95 -16.68
C ARG A 103 11.79 -3.50 -16.24
N GLY A 104 12.75 -3.22 -15.37
CA GLY A 104 12.95 -1.87 -14.90
C GLY A 104 14.25 -1.68 -14.14
N THR A 105 14.44 -0.48 -13.59
CA THR A 105 15.57 -0.19 -12.71
C THR A 105 15.13 -0.37 -11.26
N VAL A 106 15.88 -1.18 -10.53
CA VAL A 106 15.65 -1.52 -9.13
C VAL A 106 16.70 -0.84 -8.28
N GLN A 107 16.25 -0.05 -7.31
CA GLN A 107 17.07 0.50 -6.26
C GLN A 107 17.44 -0.60 -5.26
N HIS A 108 18.71 -0.65 -4.88
CA HIS A 108 19.18 -1.61 -3.87
C HIS A 108 18.42 -1.48 -2.55
N ALA A 109 18.28 -2.62 -1.87
CA ALA A 109 17.73 -2.70 -0.52
C ALA A 109 18.50 -1.77 0.44
N ARG A 110 17.76 -1.06 1.29
CA ARG A 110 18.31 -0.33 2.44
C ARG A 110 18.21 -1.22 3.68
N LYS A 111 18.93 -0.90 4.76
CA LYS A 111 19.06 -1.76 5.98
C LYS A 111 17.78 -2.49 6.43
N GLN A 112 16.61 -1.85 6.36
CA GLN A 112 15.32 -2.46 6.74
C GLN A 112 14.28 -2.53 5.61
N GLN A 113 14.62 -2.08 4.41
CA GLN A 113 13.70 -2.05 3.27
C GLN A 113 14.26 -2.91 2.14
N GLY A 114 13.44 -3.83 1.63
CA GLY A 114 13.79 -4.62 0.46
C GLY A 114 14.08 -3.76 -0.78
N PRO A 115 14.55 -4.38 -1.87
CA PRO A 115 14.76 -3.67 -3.12
C PRO A 115 13.46 -3.03 -3.61
N ARG A 116 13.56 -1.92 -4.33
CA ARG A 116 12.39 -1.15 -4.79
C ARG A 116 12.52 -0.79 -6.27
N LEU A 117 11.45 -0.98 -7.03
CA LEU A 117 11.37 -0.54 -8.42
C LEU A 117 11.33 0.98 -8.49
N ARG A 118 12.25 1.57 -9.27
CA ARG A 118 12.41 3.02 -9.46
C ARG A 118 11.83 3.49 -10.79
N GLU A 119 11.99 2.69 -11.82
CA GLU A 119 11.53 3.01 -13.18
C GLU A 119 11.17 1.72 -13.90
N ILE A 120 10.13 1.78 -14.74
CA ILE A 120 9.71 0.69 -15.61
C ILE A 120 10.24 1.01 -17.00
N VAL A 121 10.93 0.03 -17.60
CA VAL A 121 11.49 0.13 -18.96
C VAL A 121 10.60 -0.63 -19.94
N ASP A 122 10.03 -1.76 -19.53
CA ASP A 122 9.29 -2.69 -20.38
C ASP A 122 8.19 -3.38 -19.56
N VAL A 123 7.03 -3.60 -20.19
CA VAL A 123 5.89 -4.35 -19.66
C VAL A 123 5.47 -5.36 -20.73
N ASP A 124 5.72 -6.65 -20.50
CA ASP A 124 5.46 -7.75 -21.43
C ASP A 124 6.02 -7.55 -22.85
N GLY A 125 7.19 -6.91 -22.97
CA GLY A 125 7.81 -6.62 -24.26
C GLY A 125 7.34 -5.34 -24.94
N LEU A 126 6.44 -4.57 -24.30
CA LEU A 126 5.97 -3.27 -24.76
C LEU A 126 6.53 -2.15 -23.89
N VAL A 127 6.61 -0.94 -24.46
CA VAL A 127 6.88 0.25 -23.64
C VAL A 127 5.68 0.54 -22.72
N PRO A 128 5.89 1.07 -21.51
CA PRO A 128 4.83 1.24 -20.52
C PRO A 128 3.63 2.05 -21.03
N GLU A 129 3.88 3.03 -21.88
CA GLU A 129 2.85 3.88 -22.47
C GLU A 129 1.97 3.14 -23.50
N GLU A 130 2.53 2.17 -24.23
CA GLU A 130 1.80 1.35 -25.20
C GLU A 130 0.98 0.26 -24.51
N TYR A 131 1.49 -0.31 -23.42
CA TYR A 131 0.78 -1.31 -22.64
C TYR A 131 -0.59 -0.81 -22.14
N ALA A 132 -0.69 0.47 -21.76
CA ALA A 132 -1.96 1.06 -21.32
C ALA A 132 -3.07 1.02 -22.38
N GLN A 133 -2.72 0.87 -23.67
CA GLN A 133 -3.69 0.72 -24.77
C GLN A 133 -4.09 -0.74 -25.03
N VAL A 134 -3.46 -1.71 -24.37
CA VAL A 134 -3.72 -3.13 -24.57
C VAL A 134 -5.06 -3.52 -23.92
N SER A 135 -5.99 -4.00 -24.75
CA SER A 135 -7.26 -4.55 -24.31
C SER A 135 -7.06 -5.68 -23.30
N ARG A 136 -7.97 -5.78 -22.33
CA ARG A 136 -7.93 -6.87 -21.36
C ARG A 136 -8.27 -8.18 -22.05
N PHE A 137 -7.76 -9.28 -21.50
CA PHE A 137 -7.99 -10.61 -22.06
C PHE A 137 -9.49 -10.94 -22.13
N GLU A 138 -10.27 -10.52 -21.14
CA GLU A 138 -11.71 -10.76 -21.06
C GLU A 138 -12.51 -10.02 -22.15
N ASP A 139 -11.97 -8.93 -22.69
CA ASP A 139 -12.61 -8.13 -23.73
C ASP A 139 -12.29 -8.65 -25.14
N LEU A 140 -11.36 -9.61 -25.26
CA LEU A 140 -10.99 -10.19 -26.54
C LEU A 140 -12.11 -11.08 -27.09
N THR A 141 -12.36 -10.97 -28.39
CA THR A 141 -13.31 -11.84 -29.07
C THR A 141 -12.69 -13.22 -29.27
N ALA A 142 -13.30 -14.25 -28.67
CA ALA A 142 -12.91 -15.63 -28.91
C ALA A 142 -13.14 -16.00 -30.39
N ILE A 143 -12.11 -16.53 -31.02
CA ILE A 143 -12.15 -16.98 -32.42
C ILE A 143 -11.60 -18.39 -32.54
N ASN A 144 -12.01 -19.10 -33.60
CA ASN A 144 -11.37 -20.35 -33.97
C ASN A 144 -9.93 -20.09 -34.47
N PRO A 145 -8.98 -20.99 -34.21
CA PRO A 145 -7.62 -20.86 -34.72
C PRO A 145 -7.65 -20.85 -36.25
N LYS A 146 -6.91 -19.91 -36.84
CA LYS A 146 -6.78 -19.78 -38.31
C LYS A 146 -5.53 -20.46 -38.85
N GLU A 147 -4.55 -20.67 -37.98
CA GLU A 147 -3.24 -21.20 -38.32
C GLU A 147 -3.07 -22.57 -37.67
N TRP A 148 -2.58 -23.53 -38.45
CA TRP A 148 -2.21 -24.83 -37.94
C TRP A 148 -0.78 -24.75 -37.39
N LEU A 149 -0.57 -25.25 -36.18
CA LEU A 149 0.75 -25.43 -35.58
C LEU A 149 1.22 -26.87 -35.85
N PRO A 150 2.07 -27.11 -36.86
CA PRO A 150 2.63 -28.45 -37.09
C PRO A 150 3.60 -28.78 -35.96
N LEU A 151 3.28 -29.82 -35.19
CA LEU A 151 4.11 -30.29 -34.07
C LEU A 151 5.02 -31.47 -34.44
N GLU A 152 4.92 -31.96 -35.67
CA GLU A 152 5.78 -33.02 -36.20
C GLU A 152 7.21 -32.49 -36.35
N THR A 153 8.17 -33.17 -35.72
CA THR A 153 9.57 -32.74 -35.64
C THR A 153 10.56 -33.72 -36.28
N GLY A 154 10.07 -34.75 -36.98
CA GLY A 154 10.85 -35.75 -37.69
C GLY A 154 9.97 -36.73 -38.47
N PRO A 155 10.56 -37.62 -39.29
CA PRO A 155 9.85 -38.72 -39.94
C PRO A 155 9.43 -39.84 -38.98
#